data_AF-A0A1C6QZE1-F1
#
_entry.id   AF-A0A1C6QZE1-F1
#
_cell.length_a   1.000
_cell.length_b   1.000
_cell.length_c   1.000
_cell.angle_alpha   90.00
_cell.angle_beta   90.00
_cell.angle_gamma   90.00
#
_symmetry.space_group_name_H-M   'P 1'
#
loop_
_entity.id
_entity.type
_entity.pdbx_description
1 polymer ?
#
loop_
_entity_poly.entity_id
_entity_poly.type
_entity_poly.pdbx_seq_one_letter_code
_entity_poly.pdbx_strand_id
1 'polypeptide(L)'
;MNGPRPPAPDPYFPANGDARYRVHRYELSLDYRPGPNRLAGTARLGAIAGRAPLTEFQLNLADFRIGRVRVEGRQPRWTHRGGKLRMWPTKPLRAGAAFTVEIHWSGNPKPVRSPWGGLGWEELTDGALVASQPVGAPSWYPCNDRPADKASYQLAVTTPSAYCVVAGGRLLTRTTRASTTTWLYEQAAPTSSYLVGLAIGKYQTVLLGDPGLGGVPQSAHLPSHLLPEFSRDFARQPRMMELFGELFGPYPFGEYTVVVADEELDVPVEAQGMSLFGTNHVDGARGSERLIAHELAHQWFGNSVGIADWRHIWLNEGLAKYAEWLWSERSGGRTADELASVAHRLLAGLPLDLRLADPGRRHMFDDRVYERGGLAVHALRRALGDDAFFRMLRGWTAQHRGGSVTTATFEAHAARYADRPLDEVFADWVHGAALPPLPVG
;
A
#
# COMPACT_ATOMS: atom_id res chain seq x y z
N MET A 1 -33.03 -2.72 -13.24
CA MET A 1 -31.90 -2.36 -12.36
C MET A 1 -30.64 -2.98 -12.92
N ASN A 2 -29.79 -2.21 -13.59
CA ASN A 2 -28.49 -2.69 -14.06
C ASN A 2 -27.58 -2.88 -12.83
N GLY A 3 -27.45 -4.12 -12.35
CA GLY A 3 -26.53 -4.43 -11.26
C GLY A 3 -25.10 -3.99 -11.62
N PRO A 4 -24.24 -3.69 -10.63
CA PRO A 4 -22.92 -3.09 -10.86
C PRO A 4 -22.13 -3.87 -11.92
N ARG A 5 -21.54 -3.20 -12.90
CA ARG A 5 -20.78 -3.84 -13.99
C ARG A 5 -19.66 -4.71 -13.39
N PRO A 6 -19.34 -5.91 -13.94
CA PRO A 6 -18.18 -6.66 -13.46
C PRO A 6 -16.92 -5.76 -13.51
N PRO A 7 -15.99 -5.89 -12.54
CA PRO A 7 -14.79 -5.09 -12.54
C PRO A 7 -14.04 -5.26 -13.87
N ALA A 8 -13.62 -4.16 -14.49
CA ALA A 8 -12.78 -4.24 -15.67
C ALA A 8 -11.35 -4.67 -15.27
N PRO A 9 -10.54 -5.22 -16.20
CA PRO A 9 -9.09 -5.27 -16.01
C PRO A 9 -8.53 -3.87 -15.76
N ASP A 10 -7.44 -3.79 -15.00
CA ASP A 10 -6.69 -2.54 -14.82
C ASP A 10 -6.12 -2.09 -16.18
N PRO A 11 -6.35 -0.85 -16.64
CA PRO A 11 -5.90 -0.42 -17.96
C PRO A 11 -4.37 -0.23 -18.06
N TYR A 12 -3.67 -0.01 -16.96
CA TYR A 12 -2.21 0.07 -16.94
C TYR A 12 -1.56 -1.31 -16.85
N PHE A 13 -2.22 -2.25 -16.17
CA PHE A 13 -1.76 -3.63 -16.03
C PHE A 13 -2.85 -4.65 -16.41
N PRO A 14 -3.31 -4.68 -17.68
CA PRO A 14 -4.43 -5.54 -18.10
C PRO A 14 -4.10 -7.04 -18.04
N ALA A 15 -2.81 -7.35 -17.90
CA ALA A 15 -2.28 -8.69 -17.77
C ALA A 15 -2.29 -9.21 -16.32
N ASN A 16 -2.48 -8.34 -15.32
CA ASN A 16 -2.35 -8.65 -13.90
C ASN A 16 -3.70 -8.96 -13.24
N GLY A 17 -3.67 -9.94 -12.35
CA GLY A 17 -4.82 -10.53 -11.70
C GLY A 17 -5.86 -11.08 -12.66
N ASP A 18 -7.07 -11.22 -12.14
CA ASP A 18 -8.22 -11.78 -12.83
C ASP A 18 -9.49 -11.14 -12.25
N ALA A 19 -10.23 -10.43 -13.08
CA ALA A 19 -11.43 -9.70 -12.66
C ALA A 19 -12.63 -10.60 -12.36
N ARG A 20 -12.54 -11.89 -12.74
CA ARG A 20 -13.68 -12.79 -12.75
C ARG A 20 -13.93 -13.42 -11.38
N TYR A 21 -13.05 -13.22 -10.41
CA TYR A 21 -13.22 -13.63 -9.02
C TYR A 21 -12.59 -12.58 -8.10
N ARG A 22 -12.86 -12.72 -6.79
CA ARG A 22 -12.18 -11.95 -5.75
C ARG A 22 -11.62 -12.87 -4.68
N VAL A 23 -10.46 -12.55 -4.12
CA VAL A 23 -9.91 -13.24 -2.95
C VAL A 23 -10.36 -12.49 -1.70
N HIS A 24 -10.80 -13.20 -0.66
CA HIS A 24 -11.17 -12.59 0.61
C HIS A 24 -10.24 -12.99 1.77
N ARG A 25 -9.45 -14.05 1.59
CA ARG A 25 -8.50 -14.54 2.58
C ARG A 25 -7.27 -15.13 1.92
N TYR A 26 -6.10 -14.76 2.43
CA TYR A 26 -4.85 -15.46 2.20
C TYR A 26 -4.32 -16.01 3.52
N GLU A 27 -3.97 -17.29 3.54
CA GLU A 27 -3.19 -17.92 4.60
C GLU A 27 -1.85 -18.34 3.99
N LEU A 28 -0.79 -17.61 4.34
CA LEU A 28 0.56 -17.79 3.81
C LEU A 28 1.45 -18.40 4.89
N SER A 29 2.09 -19.52 4.57
CA SER A 29 3.12 -20.14 5.40
C SER A 29 4.43 -20.18 4.63
N LEU A 30 5.43 -19.46 5.12
CA LEU A 30 6.71 -19.22 4.47
C LEU A 30 7.85 -19.78 5.33
N ASP A 31 8.78 -20.47 4.68
CA ASP A 31 10.11 -20.78 5.22
C ASP A 31 11.13 -20.02 4.37
N TYR A 32 11.77 -19.02 4.99
CA TYR A 32 12.79 -18.21 4.35
C TYR A 32 14.17 -18.46 4.98
N ARG A 33 15.16 -18.61 4.12
CA ARG A 33 16.56 -18.79 4.48
C ARG A 33 17.36 -17.63 3.85
N PRO A 34 17.78 -16.62 4.64
CA PRO A 34 18.50 -15.46 4.13
C PRO A 34 19.78 -15.81 3.37
N GLY A 35 20.67 -16.62 3.96
CA GLY A 35 21.96 -16.97 3.33
C GLY A 35 21.89 -17.51 1.90
N PRO A 36 21.07 -18.53 1.59
CA PRO A 36 20.88 -19.00 0.22
C PRO A 36 19.78 -18.25 -0.55
N ASN A 37 19.22 -17.17 0.02
CA ASN A 37 18.00 -16.49 -0.43
C ASN A 37 16.92 -17.44 -0.93
N ARG A 38 16.56 -18.43 -0.11
CA ARG A 38 15.62 -19.49 -0.51
C ARG A 38 14.31 -19.31 0.22
N LEU A 39 13.23 -19.22 -0.54
CA LEU A 39 11.87 -19.16 -0.05
C LEU A 39 11.12 -20.44 -0.45
N ALA A 40 10.47 -21.06 0.52
CA ALA A 40 9.45 -22.07 0.28
C ALA A 40 8.14 -21.60 0.89
N GLY A 41 7.04 -21.78 0.18
CA GLY A 41 5.75 -21.24 0.57
C GLY A 41 4.60 -22.22 0.36
N THR A 42 3.61 -22.11 1.22
CA THR A 42 2.26 -22.63 1.03
C THR A 42 1.28 -21.48 1.14
N ALA A 43 0.33 -21.40 0.22
CA ALA A 43 -0.73 -20.41 0.19
C ALA A 43 -2.04 -21.16 0.13
N ARG A 44 -2.93 -20.87 1.06
CA ARG A 44 -4.34 -21.24 0.98
C ARG A 44 -5.17 -19.97 0.80
N LEU A 45 -5.88 -19.89 -0.32
CA LEU A 45 -6.71 -18.76 -0.67
C LEU A 45 -8.17 -19.15 -0.48
N GLY A 46 -8.95 -18.26 0.15
CA GLY A 46 -10.41 -18.27 0.10
C GLY A 46 -10.88 -17.23 -0.91
N ALA A 47 -11.63 -17.64 -1.92
CA ALA A 47 -12.06 -16.79 -3.02
C ALA A 47 -13.53 -16.98 -3.36
N ILE A 48 -14.13 -16.00 -4.04
CA ILE A 48 -15.52 -16.02 -4.50
C ILE A 48 -15.54 -15.79 -6.00
N ALA A 49 -16.13 -16.74 -6.72
CA ALA A 49 -16.34 -16.62 -8.17
C ALA A 49 -17.31 -15.48 -8.48
N GLY A 50 -17.08 -14.79 -9.60
CA GLY A 50 -17.92 -13.70 -10.06
C GLY A 50 -19.27 -14.18 -10.61
N ARG A 51 -19.87 -13.37 -11.50
CA ARG A 51 -21.22 -13.61 -12.03
C ARG A 51 -21.34 -14.75 -13.04
N ALA A 52 -20.21 -15.23 -13.56
CA ALA A 52 -20.17 -16.32 -14.52
C ALA A 52 -19.40 -17.51 -13.91
N PRO A 53 -19.72 -18.75 -14.30
CA PRO A 53 -18.93 -19.91 -13.92
C PRO A 53 -17.46 -19.77 -14.34
N LEU A 54 -16.53 -20.19 -13.50
CA LEU A 54 -15.09 -20.19 -13.80
C LEU A 54 -14.65 -21.56 -14.31
N THR A 55 -14.38 -21.64 -15.60
CA THR A 55 -13.76 -22.81 -16.25
C THR A 55 -12.23 -22.75 -16.24
N GLU A 56 -11.69 -21.53 -16.09
CA GLU A 56 -10.28 -21.21 -15.92
C GLU A 56 -10.17 -19.93 -15.09
N PHE A 57 -9.12 -19.84 -14.29
CA PHE A 57 -8.71 -18.60 -13.63
C PHE A 57 -7.20 -18.55 -13.47
N GLN A 58 -6.66 -17.38 -13.13
CA GLN A 58 -5.21 -17.21 -12.95
C GLN A 58 -4.86 -16.47 -11.66
N LEU A 59 -3.65 -16.74 -11.17
CA LEU A 59 -2.93 -15.94 -10.17
C LEU A 59 -1.61 -15.47 -10.78
N ASN A 60 -1.09 -14.36 -10.30
CA ASN A 60 0.26 -13.92 -10.56
C ASN A 60 1.22 -14.59 -9.57
N LEU A 61 2.34 -15.09 -10.08
CA LEU A 61 3.47 -15.59 -9.30
C LEU A 61 4.69 -15.56 -10.21
N ALA A 62 5.78 -14.94 -9.75
CA ALA A 62 7.07 -14.94 -10.44
C ALA A 62 7.61 -16.37 -10.67
N ASP A 63 8.77 -16.52 -11.28
CA ASP A 63 9.29 -17.80 -11.76
C ASP A 63 9.81 -18.72 -10.64
N PHE A 64 8.91 -19.12 -9.75
CA PHE A 64 9.10 -20.15 -8.74
C PHE A 64 8.79 -21.54 -9.29
N ARG A 65 9.38 -22.56 -8.68
CA ARG A 65 8.98 -23.94 -8.92
C ARG A 65 7.67 -24.23 -8.18
N ILE A 66 6.63 -24.57 -8.94
CA ILE A 66 5.37 -25.08 -8.38
C ILE A 66 5.54 -26.54 -7.95
N GLY A 67 5.22 -26.83 -6.69
CA GLY A 67 5.21 -28.19 -6.15
C GLY A 67 3.84 -28.85 -6.22
N ARG A 68 2.81 -28.17 -5.74
CA ARG A 68 1.44 -28.70 -5.67
C ARG A 68 0.43 -27.59 -5.92
N VAL A 69 -0.65 -27.92 -6.61
CA VAL A 69 -1.83 -27.06 -6.78
C VAL A 69 -3.07 -27.90 -6.48
N ARG A 70 -3.97 -27.38 -5.64
CA ARG A 70 -5.33 -27.91 -5.45
C ARG A 70 -6.35 -26.78 -5.61
N VAL A 71 -7.47 -27.10 -6.23
CA VAL A 71 -8.67 -26.26 -6.26
C VAL A 71 -9.81 -27.12 -5.74
N GLU A 72 -10.48 -26.67 -4.68
CA GLU A 72 -11.49 -27.47 -3.96
C GLU A 72 -10.96 -28.87 -3.57
N GLY A 73 -9.73 -28.90 -3.06
CA GLY A 73 -9.04 -30.13 -2.65
C GLY A 73 -8.62 -31.08 -3.79
N ARG A 74 -8.95 -30.78 -5.06
CA ARG A 74 -8.62 -31.61 -6.23
C ARG A 74 -7.49 -30.99 -7.06
N GLN A 75 -6.65 -31.83 -7.67
CA GLN A 75 -5.60 -31.36 -8.57
C GLN A 75 -6.22 -30.87 -9.89
N PRO A 76 -6.08 -29.58 -10.26
CA PRO A 76 -6.53 -29.08 -11.55
C PRO A 76 -5.49 -29.39 -12.63
N ARG A 77 -5.85 -29.20 -13.91
CA ARG A 77 -4.82 -28.92 -14.93
C ARG A 77 -4.30 -27.51 -14.67
N TRP A 78 -3.00 -27.28 -14.80
CA TRP A 78 -2.40 -25.96 -14.59
C TRP A 78 -1.17 -25.73 -15.46
N THR A 79 -0.82 -24.47 -15.66
CA THR A 79 0.43 -24.03 -16.30
C THR A 79 0.98 -22.83 -15.56
N HIS A 80 2.31 -22.75 -15.42
CA HIS A 80 2.99 -21.59 -14.86
C HIS A 80 4.02 -21.08 -15.86
N ARG A 81 3.74 -19.92 -16.48
CA ARG A 81 4.60 -19.30 -17.50
C ARG A 81 4.40 -17.79 -17.50
N GLY A 82 5.49 -17.04 -17.68
CA GLY A 82 5.46 -15.59 -17.82
C GLY A 82 4.83 -14.89 -16.61
N GLY A 83 5.18 -15.32 -15.39
CA GLY A 83 4.64 -14.76 -14.16
C GLY A 83 3.18 -15.10 -13.85
N LYS A 84 2.56 -16.05 -14.58
CA LYS A 84 1.14 -16.40 -14.44
C LYS A 84 0.93 -17.87 -14.18
N LEU A 85 0.26 -18.19 -13.08
CA LEU A 85 -0.23 -19.52 -12.74
C LEU A 85 -1.70 -19.64 -13.18
N ARG A 86 -1.93 -20.27 -14.33
CA ARG A 86 -3.27 -20.54 -14.86
C ARG A 86 -3.75 -21.91 -14.43
N MET A 87 -5.01 -22.01 -14.04
CA MET A 87 -5.62 -23.22 -13.51
C MET A 87 -6.96 -23.49 -14.18
N TRP A 88 -7.20 -24.74 -14.55
CA TRP A 88 -8.46 -25.26 -15.06
C TRP A 88 -9.03 -26.28 -14.05
N PRO A 89 -10.01 -25.87 -13.23
CA PRO A 89 -10.67 -26.76 -12.29
C PRO A 89 -11.25 -28.01 -12.96
N THR A 90 -11.26 -29.14 -12.24
CA THR A 90 -11.84 -30.41 -12.76
C THR A 90 -13.34 -30.32 -13.04
N LYS A 91 -14.03 -29.39 -12.37
CA LYS A 91 -15.41 -28.98 -12.64
C LYS A 91 -15.47 -27.45 -12.61
N PRO A 92 -16.20 -26.79 -13.52
CA PRO A 92 -16.36 -25.34 -13.46
C PRO A 92 -16.86 -24.88 -12.09
N LEU A 93 -16.23 -23.84 -11.53
CA LEU A 93 -16.70 -23.23 -10.29
C LEU A 93 -17.98 -22.45 -10.60
N ARG A 94 -19.03 -22.65 -9.81
CA ARG A 94 -20.32 -21.99 -10.07
C ARG A 94 -20.21 -20.48 -9.85
N ALA A 95 -20.99 -19.70 -10.60
CA ALA A 95 -21.11 -18.26 -10.38
C ALA A 95 -21.50 -17.96 -8.92
N GLY A 96 -20.83 -17.00 -8.30
CA GLY A 96 -21.04 -16.59 -6.91
C GLY A 96 -20.57 -17.59 -5.85
N ALA A 97 -20.04 -18.76 -6.22
CA ALA A 97 -19.61 -19.75 -5.25
C ALA A 97 -18.28 -19.37 -4.60
N ALA A 98 -18.18 -19.61 -3.29
CA ALA A 98 -16.90 -19.64 -2.60
C ALA A 98 -16.11 -20.88 -3.03
N PHE A 99 -14.78 -20.75 -3.10
CA PHE A 99 -13.87 -21.83 -3.42
C PHE A 99 -12.50 -21.59 -2.76
N THR A 100 -11.73 -22.66 -2.63
CA THR A 100 -10.39 -22.67 -2.07
C THR A 100 -9.33 -23.05 -3.10
N VAL A 101 -8.17 -22.43 -2.99
CA VAL A 101 -6.98 -22.73 -3.80
C VAL A 101 -5.81 -22.95 -2.87
N GLU A 102 -5.10 -24.06 -3.02
CA GLU A 102 -3.87 -24.35 -2.28
C GLU A 102 -2.70 -24.47 -3.24
N ILE A 103 -1.63 -23.73 -2.99
CA ILE A 103 -0.43 -23.72 -3.85
C ILE A 103 0.79 -23.90 -2.96
N HIS A 104 1.67 -24.84 -3.34
CA HIS A 104 3.01 -24.96 -2.78
C HIS A 104 4.02 -24.51 -3.83
N TRP A 105 4.94 -23.62 -3.46
CA TRP A 105 6.01 -23.15 -4.33
C TRP A 105 7.34 -23.08 -3.58
N SER A 106 8.43 -23.06 -4.33
CA SER A 106 9.76 -22.81 -3.77
C SER A 106 10.71 -22.27 -4.82
N GLY A 107 11.74 -21.55 -4.38
CA GLY A 107 12.75 -20.99 -5.26
C GLY A 107 13.49 -19.84 -4.58
N ASN A 108 14.20 -19.06 -5.37
CA ASN A 108 14.84 -17.83 -4.93
C ASN A 108 13.92 -16.66 -5.32
N PRO A 109 13.32 -15.95 -4.34
CA PRO A 109 12.54 -14.77 -4.65
C PRO A 109 13.46 -13.70 -5.25
N LYS A 110 12.92 -12.98 -6.24
CA LYS A 110 13.63 -11.89 -6.92
C LYS A 110 12.63 -10.77 -7.24
N PRO A 111 13.06 -9.52 -7.30
CA PRO A 111 12.19 -8.44 -7.71
C PRO A 111 11.61 -8.71 -9.11
N VAL A 112 10.31 -8.43 -9.28
CA VAL A 112 9.65 -8.39 -10.59
C VAL A 112 10.20 -7.20 -11.36
N ARG A 113 10.67 -7.44 -12.59
CA ARG A 113 11.19 -6.36 -13.45
C ARG A 113 10.06 -5.42 -13.87
N SER A 114 10.29 -4.12 -13.74
CA SER A 114 9.36 -3.08 -14.16
C SER A 114 10.09 -1.88 -14.78
N PRO A 115 9.37 -0.94 -15.43
CA PRO A 115 9.95 0.33 -15.87
C PRO A 115 10.52 1.21 -14.75
N TRP A 116 10.14 0.96 -13.49
CA TRP A 116 10.60 1.69 -12.30
C TRP A 116 11.64 0.92 -11.50
N GLY A 117 12.26 -0.11 -12.09
CA GLY A 117 13.21 -0.97 -11.40
C GLY A 117 12.59 -2.30 -10.94
N GLY A 118 13.27 -2.97 -10.02
CA GLY A 118 12.80 -4.22 -9.43
C GLY A 118 11.73 -3.95 -8.36
N LEU A 119 10.61 -4.67 -8.42
CA LEU A 119 9.51 -4.54 -7.47
C LEU A 119 9.31 -5.81 -6.66
N GLY A 120 8.97 -5.67 -5.38
CA GLY A 120 8.60 -6.76 -4.49
C GLY A 120 9.75 -7.14 -3.58
N TRP A 121 10.19 -8.40 -3.67
CA TRP A 121 11.14 -9.00 -2.75
C TRP A 121 12.56 -8.58 -3.07
N GLU A 122 13.19 -7.94 -2.11
CA GLU A 122 14.58 -7.52 -2.16
C GLU A 122 15.40 -8.33 -1.13
N GLU A 123 16.49 -8.92 -1.61
CA GLU A 123 17.46 -9.63 -0.79
C GLU A 123 18.46 -8.60 -0.26
N LEU A 124 18.60 -8.53 1.07
CA LEU A 124 19.57 -7.66 1.72
C LEU A 124 20.77 -8.49 2.17
N THR A 125 21.87 -7.82 2.52
CA THR A 125 23.08 -8.49 3.06
C THR A 125 22.75 -9.40 4.26
N ASP A 126 21.87 -8.93 5.15
CA ASP A 126 21.46 -9.62 6.37
C ASP A 126 19.92 -9.66 6.48
N GLY A 127 19.25 -10.21 5.46
CA GLY A 127 17.82 -10.49 5.50
C GLY A 127 17.08 -10.21 4.20
N ALA A 128 15.88 -9.64 4.30
CA ALA A 128 15.05 -9.29 3.16
C ALA A 128 14.05 -8.18 3.51
N LEU A 129 13.63 -7.41 2.52
CA LEU A 129 12.47 -6.52 2.62
C LEU A 129 11.55 -6.69 1.42
N VAL A 130 10.31 -6.20 1.53
CA VAL A 130 9.32 -6.26 0.46
C VAL A 130 8.74 -4.88 0.16
N ALA A 131 8.95 -4.40 -1.06
CA ALA A 131 8.40 -3.17 -1.62
C ALA A 131 7.59 -3.47 -2.89
N SER A 132 6.30 -3.78 -2.75
CA SER A 132 5.52 -4.43 -3.82
C SER A 132 4.70 -3.49 -4.71
N GLN A 133 4.67 -2.18 -4.46
CA GLN A 133 3.93 -1.24 -5.30
C GLN A 133 4.59 -1.15 -6.70
N PRO A 134 3.85 -1.13 -7.82
CA PRO A 134 2.42 -1.40 -7.97
C PRO A 134 2.05 -2.88 -8.16
N VAL A 135 2.98 -3.70 -8.65
CA VAL A 135 2.72 -5.09 -9.11
C VAL A 135 3.84 -6.08 -8.75
N GLY A 136 4.51 -5.83 -7.63
CA GLY A 136 5.65 -6.57 -7.12
C GLY A 136 5.31 -7.75 -6.21
N ALA A 137 4.09 -7.82 -5.66
CA ALA A 137 3.65 -8.90 -4.77
C ALA A 137 3.91 -10.34 -5.31
N PRO A 138 3.79 -10.60 -6.63
CA PRO A 138 4.10 -11.91 -7.21
C PRO A 138 5.56 -12.36 -7.04
N SER A 139 6.49 -11.48 -6.62
CA SER A 139 7.89 -11.83 -6.37
C SER A 139 8.09 -12.83 -5.23
N TRP A 140 7.08 -13.05 -4.38
CA TRP A 140 7.21 -13.90 -3.20
C TRP A 140 6.00 -14.78 -2.88
N TYR A 141 4.79 -14.44 -3.34
CA TYR A 141 3.59 -15.26 -3.11
C TYR A 141 2.58 -15.20 -4.28
N PRO A 142 1.76 -16.25 -4.45
CA PRO A 142 0.76 -16.28 -5.50
C PRO A 142 -0.44 -15.42 -5.11
N CYS A 143 -0.79 -14.45 -5.96
CA CYS A 143 -1.85 -13.48 -5.66
C CYS A 143 -2.67 -13.07 -6.88
N ASN A 144 -3.88 -12.60 -6.64
CA ASN A 144 -4.67 -11.89 -7.62
C ASN A 144 -4.22 -10.41 -7.60
N ASP A 145 -3.13 -10.13 -8.31
CA ASP A 145 -2.34 -8.91 -8.11
C ASP A 145 -3.00 -7.65 -8.72
N ARG A 146 -4.00 -7.14 -8.00
CA ARG A 146 -4.79 -5.97 -8.38
C ARG A 146 -5.04 -5.08 -7.16
N PRO A 147 -4.95 -3.74 -7.29
CA PRO A 147 -5.16 -2.86 -6.15
C PRO A 147 -6.57 -2.99 -5.57
N ALA A 148 -7.58 -3.28 -6.39
CA ALA A 148 -8.96 -3.45 -5.95
C ALA A 148 -9.30 -4.82 -5.33
N ASP A 149 -8.47 -5.86 -5.50
CA ASP A 149 -8.75 -7.18 -4.92
C ASP A 149 -8.19 -7.28 -3.51
N LYS A 150 -8.83 -6.58 -2.57
CA LYS A 150 -8.44 -6.56 -1.17
C LYS A 150 -8.89 -7.81 -0.42
N ALA A 151 -8.01 -8.35 0.40
CA ALA A 151 -8.26 -9.54 1.22
C ALA A 151 -7.72 -9.38 2.65
N SER A 152 -8.16 -10.23 3.58
CA SER A 152 -7.48 -10.40 4.86
C SER A 152 -6.32 -11.40 4.74
N TYR A 153 -5.33 -11.29 5.61
CA TYR A 153 -4.11 -12.10 5.57
C TYR A 153 -3.78 -12.72 6.92
N GLN A 154 -3.35 -13.96 6.89
CA GLN A 154 -2.54 -14.57 7.94
C GLN A 154 -1.19 -14.96 7.36
N LEU A 155 -0.13 -14.54 8.02
CA LEU A 155 1.23 -14.72 7.55
C LEU A 155 2.06 -15.41 8.62
N ALA A 156 2.39 -16.68 8.39
CA ALA A 156 3.34 -17.44 9.18
C ALA A 156 4.70 -17.43 8.48
N VAL A 157 5.72 -16.82 9.09
CA VAL A 157 7.08 -16.77 8.53
C VAL A 157 8.05 -17.47 9.46
N THR A 158 8.76 -18.44 8.93
CA THR A 158 9.80 -19.21 9.62
C THR A 158 11.17 -18.84 9.04
N THR A 159 12.09 -18.45 9.90
CA THR A 159 13.46 -18.04 9.54
C THR A 159 14.43 -18.46 10.65
N PRO A 160 15.77 -18.49 10.45
CA PRO A 160 16.71 -18.74 11.55
C PRO A 160 16.50 -17.77 12.72
N SER A 161 16.63 -18.26 13.96
CA SER A 161 16.31 -17.49 15.18
C SER A 161 17.16 -16.23 15.41
N ALA A 162 18.23 -16.04 14.63
CA ALA A 162 19.02 -14.81 14.64
C ALA A 162 18.29 -13.62 13.99
N TYR A 163 17.21 -13.86 13.23
CA TYR A 163 16.45 -12.84 12.52
C TYR A 163 15.10 -12.56 13.21
N CYS A 164 14.72 -11.29 13.22
CA CYS A 164 13.38 -10.83 13.50
C CYS A 164 12.57 -10.81 12.21
N VAL A 165 11.27 -11.12 12.31
CA VAL A 165 10.31 -10.91 11.22
C VAL A 165 9.34 -9.83 11.65
N VAL A 166 9.20 -8.80 10.82
CA VAL A 166 8.21 -7.74 10.97
C VAL A 166 7.29 -7.77 9.75
N ALA A 167 6.00 -7.76 9.98
CA ALA A 167 5.00 -7.69 8.92
C ALA A 167 3.83 -6.80 9.37
N GLY A 168 3.05 -6.31 8.41
CA GLY A 168 1.84 -5.55 8.73
C GLY A 168 0.79 -6.42 9.42
N GLY A 169 0.15 -5.88 10.45
CA GLY A 169 -0.89 -6.56 11.24
C GLY A 169 -0.39 -7.05 12.59
N ARG A 170 -1.28 -7.66 13.38
CA ARG A 170 -1.01 -8.02 14.77
C ARG A 170 -0.20 -9.30 14.87
N LEU A 171 0.92 -9.27 15.60
CA LEU A 171 1.64 -10.49 15.96
C LEU A 171 0.81 -11.33 16.94
N LEU A 172 0.42 -12.55 16.51
CA LEU A 172 -0.34 -13.49 17.34
C LEU A 172 0.56 -14.36 18.20
N THR A 173 1.57 -14.98 17.57
CA THR A 173 2.45 -15.92 18.24
C THR A 173 3.86 -15.85 17.68
N ARG A 174 4.83 -16.04 18.57
CA ARG A 174 6.23 -16.29 18.21
C ARG A 174 6.65 -17.62 18.83
N THR A 175 7.02 -18.59 18.00
CA THR A 175 7.39 -19.93 18.47
C THR A 175 8.76 -20.33 17.96
N THR A 176 9.68 -20.58 18.89
CA THR A 176 11.03 -21.06 18.57
C THR A 176 11.08 -22.59 18.64
N ARG A 177 11.65 -23.22 17.61
CA ARG A 177 11.92 -24.65 17.56
C ARG A 177 13.31 -24.87 16.98
N ALA A 178 14.17 -25.54 17.75
CA ALA A 178 15.59 -25.71 17.44
C ALA A 178 16.23 -24.37 17.03
N SER A 179 16.81 -24.26 15.84
CA SER A 179 17.50 -23.08 15.33
C SER A 179 16.61 -22.10 14.55
N THR A 180 15.30 -22.30 14.55
CA THR A 180 14.33 -21.47 13.80
C THR A 180 13.25 -20.88 14.69
N THR A 181 12.72 -19.74 14.27
CA THR A 181 11.57 -19.10 14.90
C THR A 181 10.50 -18.85 13.85
N THR A 182 9.25 -19.21 14.19
CA THR A 182 8.06 -18.92 13.39
C THR A 182 7.30 -17.76 14.03
N TRP A 183 7.01 -16.74 13.22
CA TRP A 183 6.20 -15.58 13.58
C TRP A 183 4.86 -15.66 12.85
N LEU A 184 3.75 -15.56 13.57
CA LEU A 184 2.40 -15.62 13.02
C LEU A 184 1.72 -14.25 13.16
N TYR A 185 1.48 -13.58 12.04
CA TYR A 185 0.79 -12.31 11.96
C TYR A 185 -0.64 -12.48 11.45
N GLU A 186 -1.54 -11.64 11.94
CA GLU A 186 -2.92 -11.53 11.47
C GLU A 186 -3.23 -10.09 11.05
N GLN A 187 -3.53 -9.91 9.76
CA GLN A 187 -4.02 -8.68 9.17
C GLN A 187 -5.48 -8.89 8.77
N ALA A 188 -6.38 -8.59 9.70
CA ALA A 188 -7.81 -8.79 9.50
C ALA A 188 -8.44 -7.73 8.57
N ALA A 189 -7.85 -6.53 8.49
CA ALA A 189 -8.34 -5.47 7.62
C ALA A 189 -8.13 -5.86 6.14
N PRO A 190 -9.05 -5.50 5.22
CA PRO A 190 -8.82 -5.70 3.80
C PRO A 190 -7.54 -5.00 3.33
N THR A 191 -6.62 -5.74 2.72
CA THR A 191 -5.31 -5.28 2.25
C THR A 191 -5.16 -5.62 0.77
N SER A 192 -4.68 -4.67 -0.03
CA SER A 192 -4.31 -4.93 -1.43
C SER A 192 -3.02 -5.75 -1.50
N SER A 193 -2.84 -6.57 -2.54
CA SER A 193 -1.68 -7.46 -2.65
C SER A 193 -0.33 -6.75 -2.48
N TYR A 194 -0.19 -5.55 -3.06
CA TYR A 194 1.05 -4.77 -3.02
C TYR A 194 1.35 -4.15 -1.65
N LEU A 195 0.37 -4.06 -0.75
CA LEU A 195 0.50 -3.46 0.58
C LEU A 195 0.87 -4.47 1.67
N VAL A 196 0.97 -5.75 1.32
CA VAL A 196 1.44 -6.78 2.24
C VAL A 196 2.95 -6.60 2.41
N GLY A 197 3.33 -5.90 3.48
CA GLY A 197 4.73 -5.66 3.82
C GLY A 197 5.33 -6.77 4.66
N LEU A 198 6.63 -7.01 4.45
CA LEU A 198 7.44 -7.96 5.18
C LEU A 198 8.88 -7.44 5.23
N ALA A 199 9.47 -7.46 6.41
CA ALA A 199 10.88 -7.22 6.64
C ALA A 199 11.46 -8.31 7.54
N ILE A 200 12.63 -8.79 7.18
CA ILE A 200 13.37 -9.83 7.89
C ILE A 200 14.78 -9.28 8.09
N GLY A 201 15.22 -9.15 9.34
CA GLY A 201 16.49 -8.53 9.66
C GLY A 201 16.87 -8.65 11.13
N LYS A 202 18.02 -8.10 11.50
CA LYS A 202 18.51 -8.07 12.89
C LYS A 202 18.08 -6.77 13.55
N TYR A 203 16.88 -6.77 14.12
CA TYR A 203 16.27 -5.56 14.67
C TYR A 203 16.24 -5.53 16.20
N GLN A 204 16.52 -4.36 16.76
CA GLN A 204 16.07 -3.95 18.08
C GLN A 204 14.66 -3.38 17.98
N THR A 205 13.79 -3.73 18.92
CA THR A 205 12.42 -3.17 19.00
C THR A 205 12.36 -2.05 20.02
N VAL A 206 11.70 -0.94 19.67
CA VAL A 206 11.43 0.19 20.56
C VAL A 206 9.97 0.61 20.46
N LEU A 207 9.42 1.18 21.54
CA LEU A 207 8.07 1.73 21.55
C LEU A 207 8.13 3.24 21.22
N LEU A 208 7.22 3.71 20.37
CA LEU A 208 7.13 5.12 19.99
C LEU A 208 6.13 5.84 20.90
N GLY A 209 6.47 5.94 22.18
CA GLY A 209 5.63 6.57 23.21
C GLY A 209 4.56 5.65 23.79
N ASP A 210 3.81 6.18 24.76
CA ASP A 210 2.64 5.53 25.35
C ASP A 210 1.39 5.96 24.57
N PRO A 211 0.62 5.04 23.96
CA PRO A 211 -0.60 5.40 23.24
C PRO A 211 -1.69 6.00 24.15
N GLY A 212 -1.65 5.77 25.47
CA GLY A 212 -2.75 6.14 26.36
C GLY A 212 -4.06 5.41 26.05
N LEU A 213 -5.14 5.82 26.71
CA LEU A 213 -6.45 5.18 26.52
C LEU A 213 -7.03 5.53 25.15
N GLY A 214 -7.20 4.51 24.31
CA GLY A 214 -7.79 4.66 22.97
C GLY A 214 -6.83 5.17 21.90
N GLY A 215 -5.56 5.42 22.23
CA GLY A 215 -4.54 5.72 21.23
C GLY A 215 -4.04 4.49 20.49
N VAL A 216 -3.27 4.73 19.42
CA VAL A 216 -2.75 3.69 18.54
C VAL A 216 -1.38 3.23 19.04
N PRO A 217 -1.20 1.96 19.43
CA PRO A 217 0.10 1.40 19.75
C PRO A 217 1.06 1.56 18.56
N GLN A 218 2.25 2.09 18.85
CA GLN A 218 3.29 2.34 17.86
C GLN A 218 4.62 1.74 18.30
N SER A 219 5.25 1.00 17.41
CA SER A 219 6.58 0.41 17.64
C SER A 219 7.49 0.63 16.45
N ALA A 220 8.80 0.54 16.69
CA ALA A 220 9.79 0.53 15.64
C ALA A 220 10.76 -0.63 15.76
N HIS A 221 11.25 -1.11 14.62
CA HIS A 221 12.25 -2.17 14.50
C HIS A 221 13.40 -1.67 13.63
N LEU A 222 14.60 -1.62 14.20
CA LEU A 222 15.75 -0.99 13.56
C LEU A 222 17.08 -1.66 13.96
N PRO A 223 18.14 -1.52 13.15
CA PRO A 223 19.49 -1.85 13.57
C PRO A 223 19.83 -1.10 14.86
N SER A 224 20.39 -1.81 15.84
CA SER A 224 20.64 -1.25 17.18
C SER A 224 21.58 -0.04 17.17
N HIS A 225 22.47 0.05 16.18
CA HIS A 225 23.43 1.14 16.05
C HIS A 225 22.79 2.48 15.63
N LEU A 226 21.57 2.47 15.07
CA LEU A 226 20.84 3.67 14.66
C LEU A 226 19.92 4.25 15.75
N LEU A 227 19.88 3.62 16.94
CA LEU A 227 18.95 4.02 17.99
C LEU A 227 19.06 5.50 18.40
N PRO A 228 20.25 6.12 18.55
CA PRO A 228 20.37 7.52 18.91
C PRO A 228 19.75 8.48 17.88
N GLU A 229 20.08 8.29 16.60
CA GLU A 229 19.60 9.08 15.46
C GLU A 229 18.10 8.88 15.27
N PHE A 230 17.65 7.61 15.27
CA PHE A 230 16.24 7.25 15.15
C PHE A 230 15.38 7.91 16.23
N SER A 231 15.85 7.90 17.48
CA SER A 231 15.14 8.51 18.61
C SER A 231 14.94 10.01 18.40
N ARG A 232 15.81 10.69 17.64
CA ARG A 232 15.66 12.11 17.31
C ARG A 232 14.73 12.29 16.12
N ASP A 233 14.88 11.51 15.06
CA ASP A 233 14.12 11.68 13.82
C ASP A 233 12.65 11.29 13.98
N PHE A 234 12.37 10.17 14.66
CA PHE A 234 11.02 9.64 14.83
C PHE A 234 10.31 10.11 16.11
N ALA A 235 10.94 10.97 16.92
CA ALA A 235 10.35 11.48 18.17
C ALA A 235 9.00 12.20 17.99
N ARG A 236 8.67 12.67 16.79
CA ARG A 236 7.38 13.33 16.49
C ARG A 236 6.35 12.43 15.81
N GLN A 237 6.67 11.16 15.52
CA GLN A 237 5.73 10.21 14.93
C GLN A 237 4.39 10.16 15.70
N PRO A 238 4.35 10.10 17.05
CA PRO A 238 3.06 10.02 17.75
C PRO A 238 2.20 11.28 17.55
N ARG A 239 2.82 12.47 17.45
CA ARG A 239 2.10 13.72 17.18
C ARG A 239 1.56 13.80 15.76
N MET A 240 2.22 13.17 14.79
CA MET A 240 1.70 13.03 13.43
C MET A 240 0.46 12.13 13.43
N MET A 241 0.50 11.01 14.16
CA MET A 241 -0.65 10.11 14.34
C MET A 241 -1.85 10.83 14.95
N GLU A 242 -1.63 11.63 16.01
CA GLU A 242 -2.65 12.46 16.64
C GLU A 242 -3.26 13.46 15.64
N LEU A 243 -2.42 14.25 14.97
CA LEU A 243 -2.88 15.24 13.98
C LEU A 243 -3.70 14.60 12.86
N PHE A 244 -3.22 13.51 12.27
CA PHE A 244 -3.92 12.84 11.19
C PHE A 244 -5.20 12.15 11.67
N GLY A 245 -5.22 11.67 12.91
CA GLY A 245 -6.44 11.23 13.59
C GLY A 245 -7.50 12.33 13.68
N GLU A 246 -7.11 13.56 14.02
CA GLU A 246 -7.99 14.73 14.10
C GLU A 246 -8.50 15.17 12.72
N LEU A 247 -7.59 15.27 11.74
CA LEU A 247 -7.88 15.82 10.41
C LEU A 247 -8.60 14.82 9.50
N PHE A 248 -8.21 13.55 9.55
CA PHE A 248 -8.68 12.52 8.62
C PHE A 248 -9.60 11.49 9.28
N GLY A 249 -9.71 11.49 10.61
CA GLY A 249 -10.52 10.55 11.38
C GLY A 249 -9.70 9.40 11.97
N PRO A 250 -10.30 8.50 12.74
CA PRO A 250 -9.58 7.48 13.50
C PRO A 250 -8.64 6.64 12.62
N TYR A 251 -7.47 6.29 13.18
CA TYR A 251 -6.51 5.42 12.49
C TYR A 251 -7.18 4.09 12.07
N PRO A 252 -6.99 3.64 10.82
CA PRO A 252 -7.79 2.56 10.28
C PRO A 252 -7.36 1.15 10.70
N PHE A 253 -6.21 0.99 11.38
CA PHE A 253 -5.66 -0.31 11.79
C PHE A 253 -5.46 -0.40 13.31
N GLY A 254 -5.04 -1.57 13.80
CA GLY A 254 -4.93 -1.82 15.25
C GLY A 254 -3.63 -1.32 15.88
N GLU A 255 -2.54 -1.31 15.12
CA GLU A 255 -1.20 -0.89 15.52
C GLU A 255 -0.46 -0.35 14.30
N TYR A 256 0.57 0.47 14.52
CA TYR A 256 1.41 1.01 13.45
C TYR A 256 2.88 0.75 13.75
N THR A 257 3.59 0.24 12.75
CA THR A 257 4.98 -0.18 12.91
C THR A 257 5.90 0.60 11.98
N VAL A 258 7.03 1.08 12.49
CA VAL A 258 8.13 1.59 11.68
C VAL A 258 9.20 0.52 11.57
N VAL A 259 9.74 0.31 10.38
CA VAL A 259 10.93 -0.54 10.18
C VAL A 259 12.00 0.30 9.52
N VAL A 260 13.22 0.25 10.08
CA VAL A 260 14.42 0.75 9.40
C VAL A 260 15.18 -0.47 8.92
N ALA A 261 15.26 -0.67 7.60
CA ALA A 261 16.10 -1.70 7.02
C ALA A 261 17.58 -1.27 7.10
N ASP A 262 18.48 -2.24 7.27
CA ASP A 262 19.94 -1.99 7.31
C ASP A 262 20.51 -1.84 5.90
N GLU A 263 19.88 -0.97 5.10
CA GLU A 263 20.20 -0.71 3.70
C GLU A 263 19.75 0.72 3.34
N GLU A 264 20.34 1.32 2.31
CA GLU A 264 19.82 2.57 1.74
C GLU A 264 18.59 2.26 0.89
N LEU A 265 17.53 3.04 1.04
CA LEU A 265 16.34 2.94 0.20
C LEU A 265 16.17 4.23 -0.60
N ASP A 266 15.89 4.11 -1.90
CA ASP A 266 15.60 5.26 -2.75
C ASP A 266 14.33 5.98 -2.29
N VAL A 267 13.30 5.22 -1.91
CA VAL A 267 12.01 5.74 -1.44
C VAL A 267 11.52 4.85 -0.29
N PRO A 268 10.99 5.43 0.81
CA PRO A 268 10.26 4.68 1.82
C PRO A 268 9.04 3.96 1.25
N VAL A 269 8.52 2.97 1.98
CA VAL A 269 7.40 2.13 1.50
C VAL A 269 6.25 2.12 2.50
N GLU A 270 5.04 2.33 1.98
CA GLU A 270 3.78 2.49 2.69
C GLU A 270 3.01 1.17 2.91
N ALA A 271 3.65 0.14 3.44
CA ALA A 271 2.94 -1.11 3.74
C ALA A 271 1.73 -0.91 4.70
N GLN A 272 0.73 -1.78 4.61
CA GLN A 272 -0.47 -1.63 5.43
C GLN A 272 -0.18 -1.92 6.92
N GLY A 273 -0.35 -0.90 7.75
CA GLY A 273 0.00 -0.93 9.17
C GLY A 273 1.50 -0.79 9.43
N MET A 274 2.33 -0.47 8.42
CA MET A 274 3.77 -0.41 8.56
C MET A 274 4.43 0.53 7.57
N SER A 275 5.39 1.35 7.99
CA SER A 275 6.28 2.09 7.08
C SER A 275 7.70 1.52 7.10
N LEU A 276 8.34 1.41 5.93
CA LEU A 276 9.72 0.96 5.78
C LEU A 276 10.61 2.13 5.35
N PHE A 277 11.73 2.30 6.05
CA PHE A 277 12.76 3.30 5.76
C PHE A 277 14.12 2.62 5.61
N GLY A 278 15.01 3.24 4.84
CA GLY A 278 16.42 2.89 4.80
C GLY A 278 17.25 3.66 5.82
N THR A 279 18.49 3.24 6.05
CA THR A 279 19.44 3.91 6.96
C THR A 279 19.72 5.36 6.56
N ASN A 280 19.69 5.65 5.26
CA ASN A 280 19.83 6.99 4.66
C ASN A 280 18.75 8.00 5.11
N HIS A 281 17.67 7.54 5.73
CA HIS A 281 16.61 8.41 6.26
C HIS A 281 16.76 8.70 7.76
N VAL A 282 17.79 8.14 8.41
CA VAL A 282 18.00 8.18 9.85
C VAL A 282 19.40 8.74 10.14
N ASP A 283 19.48 10.06 10.24
CA ASP A 283 20.74 10.81 10.44
C ASP A 283 20.72 11.72 11.69
N GLY A 284 19.60 11.76 12.40
CA GLY A 284 19.38 12.59 13.59
C GLY A 284 19.18 14.08 13.29
N ALA A 285 19.15 14.48 12.01
CA ALA A 285 18.99 15.85 11.54
C ALA A 285 17.53 16.20 11.17
N ARG A 286 16.61 15.23 11.22
CA ARG A 286 15.18 15.37 10.88
C ARG A 286 14.90 15.80 9.43
N GLY A 287 15.85 15.59 8.52
CA GLY A 287 15.67 15.93 7.09
C GLY A 287 14.52 15.15 6.42
N SER A 288 14.26 13.94 6.91
CA SER A 288 13.24 13.02 6.37
C SER A 288 11.87 13.15 7.04
N GLU A 289 11.65 14.12 7.94
CA GLU A 289 10.39 14.24 8.71
C GLU A 289 9.16 14.37 7.80
N ARG A 290 9.30 14.98 6.61
CA ARG A 290 8.22 15.01 5.60
C ARG A 290 7.84 13.62 5.08
N LEU A 291 8.81 12.72 4.89
CA LEU A 291 8.58 11.37 4.40
C LEU A 291 7.90 10.53 5.48
N ILE A 292 8.30 10.71 6.75
CA ILE A 292 7.63 10.10 7.89
C ILE A 292 6.13 10.43 7.92
N ALA A 293 5.79 11.71 7.71
CA ALA A 293 4.41 12.17 7.59
C ALA A 293 3.70 11.56 6.36
N HIS A 294 4.38 11.47 5.22
CA HIS A 294 3.86 10.89 3.98
C HIS A 294 3.46 9.42 4.15
N GLU A 295 4.38 8.58 4.62
CA GLU A 295 4.15 7.14 4.80
C GLU A 295 3.04 6.84 5.82
N LEU A 296 2.93 7.68 6.86
CA LEU A 296 1.85 7.57 7.82
C LEU A 296 0.50 7.97 7.21
N ALA A 297 0.45 9.02 6.38
CA ALA A 297 -0.79 9.47 5.74
C ALA A 297 -1.37 8.41 4.79
N HIS A 298 -0.51 7.62 4.13
CA HIS A 298 -0.94 6.52 3.29
C HIS A 298 -1.78 5.46 4.00
N GLN A 299 -1.66 5.37 5.33
CA GLN A 299 -2.48 4.44 6.11
C GLN A 299 -3.98 4.75 5.96
N TRP A 300 -4.36 6.02 5.81
CA TRP A 300 -5.71 6.43 5.41
C TRP A 300 -5.89 6.40 3.89
N PHE A 301 -4.95 6.99 3.14
CA PHE A 301 -5.06 7.24 1.70
C PHE A 301 -4.17 6.31 0.87
N GLY A 302 -4.77 5.28 0.30
CA GLY A 302 -4.08 4.16 -0.38
C GLY A 302 -4.30 2.86 0.36
N ASN A 303 -4.02 2.82 1.67
CA ASN A 303 -4.08 1.57 2.42
C ASN A 303 -5.50 1.26 2.86
N SER A 304 -6.12 2.12 3.67
CA SER A 304 -7.51 1.92 4.06
C SER A 304 -8.46 2.20 2.91
N VAL A 305 -8.43 3.43 2.39
CA VAL A 305 -9.18 3.83 1.19
C VAL A 305 -8.24 3.67 -0.01
N GLY A 306 -8.34 2.54 -0.71
CA GLY A 306 -7.45 2.24 -1.84
C GLY A 306 -8.05 2.63 -3.18
N ILE A 307 -7.27 2.49 -4.25
CA ILE A 307 -7.71 2.79 -5.62
C ILE A 307 -8.34 1.57 -6.32
N ALA A 308 -9.29 1.83 -7.20
CA ALA A 308 -9.92 0.80 -8.03
C ALA A 308 -8.99 0.29 -9.15
N ASP A 309 -8.14 1.18 -9.67
CA ASP A 309 -7.11 0.90 -10.66
C ASP A 309 -6.03 2.00 -10.63
N TRP A 310 -4.87 1.74 -11.22
CA TRP A 310 -3.68 2.60 -11.11
C TRP A 310 -3.79 3.97 -11.79
N ARG A 311 -4.82 4.25 -12.60
CA ARG A 311 -5.05 5.62 -13.11
C ARG A 311 -5.38 6.60 -11.98
N HIS A 312 -5.96 6.09 -10.90
CA HIS A 312 -6.42 6.88 -9.76
C HIS A 312 -5.32 7.10 -8.70
N ILE A 313 -4.06 6.79 -9.00
CA ILE A 313 -2.93 6.85 -8.07
C ILE A 313 -2.77 8.20 -7.37
N TRP A 314 -3.18 9.31 -8.02
CA TRP A 314 -3.16 10.64 -7.40
C TRP A 314 -4.00 10.73 -6.12
N LEU A 315 -5.01 9.88 -5.92
CA LEU A 315 -5.78 9.81 -4.67
C LEU A 315 -4.96 9.25 -3.50
N ASN A 316 -3.92 8.46 -3.78
CA ASN A 316 -2.96 8.06 -2.75
C ASN A 316 -1.95 9.20 -2.57
N GLU A 317 -1.21 9.50 -3.65
CA GLU A 317 -0.01 10.33 -3.61
C GLU A 317 -0.32 11.80 -3.33
N GLY A 318 -1.39 12.35 -3.93
CA GLY A 318 -1.78 13.74 -3.75
C GLY A 318 -2.31 14.03 -2.34
N LEU A 319 -3.07 13.09 -1.75
CA LEU A 319 -3.57 13.22 -0.39
C LEU A 319 -2.44 13.02 0.64
N ALA A 320 -1.54 12.06 0.43
CA ALA A 320 -0.35 11.89 1.28
C ALA A 320 0.60 13.10 1.18
N LYS A 321 0.84 13.61 -0.03
CA LYS A 321 1.62 14.85 -0.25
C LYS A 321 1.02 16.03 0.48
N TYR A 322 -0.30 16.19 0.45
CA TYR A 322 -0.96 17.28 1.16
C TYR A 322 -0.85 17.14 2.68
N ALA A 323 -0.83 15.91 3.20
CA ALA A 323 -0.59 15.65 4.63
C ALA A 323 0.81 16.08 5.08
N GLU A 324 1.84 16.00 4.22
CA GLU A 324 3.16 16.59 4.50
C GLU A 324 3.05 18.09 4.79
N TRP A 325 2.25 18.80 3.99
CA TRP A 325 2.10 20.25 4.10
C TRP A 325 1.34 20.63 5.36
N LEU A 326 0.28 19.87 5.70
CA LEU A 326 -0.46 20.02 6.94
C LEU A 326 0.41 19.76 8.17
N TRP A 327 1.27 18.73 8.12
CA TRP A 327 2.24 18.47 9.18
C TRP A 327 3.28 19.60 9.30
N SER A 328 3.81 20.09 8.17
CA SER A 328 4.77 21.19 8.18
C SER A 328 4.17 22.43 8.87
N GLU A 329 2.95 22.81 8.49
CA GLU A 329 2.23 23.93 9.11
C GLU A 329 2.02 23.71 10.61
N ARG A 330 1.55 22.52 11.01
CA ARG A 330 1.29 22.18 12.42
C ARG A 330 2.55 22.16 13.28
N SER A 331 3.69 21.75 12.71
CA SER A 331 4.96 21.60 13.43
C SER A 331 5.79 22.88 13.49
N GLY A 332 5.26 24.01 12.99
CA GLY A 332 5.92 25.32 12.96
C GLY A 332 6.87 25.51 11.77
N GLY A 333 6.77 24.64 10.76
CA GLY A 333 7.42 24.79 9.48
C GLY A 333 6.66 25.74 8.55
N ARG A 334 6.83 25.54 7.24
CA ARG A 334 6.18 26.35 6.21
C ARG A 334 4.69 26.03 6.16
N THR A 335 3.87 27.05 5.89
CA THR A 335 2.42 26.85 5.79
C THR A 335 2.05 26.03 4.55
N ALA A 336 0.85 25.46 4.54
CA ALA A 336 0.34 24.76 3.37
C ALA A 336 0.22 25.68 2.14
N ASP A 337 -0.10 26.96 2.33
CA ASP A 337 -0.15 27.97 1.27
C ASP A 337 1.25 28.26 0.69
N GLU A 338 2.28 28.35 1.54
CA GLU A 338 3.67 28.55 1.11
C GLU A 338 4.21 27.34 0.34
N LEU A 339 3.91 26.13 0.82
CA LEU A 339 4.32 24.89 0.18
C LEU A 339 3.59 24.69 -1.15
N ALA A 340 2.29 24.96 -1.22
CA ALA A 340 1.53 25.00 -2.47
C ALA A 340 2.14 26.02 -3.45
N SER A 341 2.53 27.20 -2.99
CA SER A 341 3.20 28.20 -3.84
C SER A 341 4.54 27.71 -4.39
N VAL A 342 5.30 26.90 -3.64
CA VAL A 342 6.55 26.30 -4.13
C VAL A 342 6.28 25.18 -5.14
N ALA A 343 5.35 24.28 -4.83
CA ALA A 343 4.95 23.21 -5.74
C ALA A 343 4.43 23.77 -7.08
N HIS A 344 3.63 24.85 -7.03
CA HIS A 344 3.11 25.52 -8.22
C HIS A 344 4.23 26.09 -9.09
N ARG A 345 5.19 26.82 -8.48
CA ARG A 345 6.35 27.36 -9.20
C ARG A 345 7.22 26.25 -9.81
N LEU A 346 7.39 25.14 -9.10
CA LEU A 346 8.12 23.98 -9.62
C LEU A 346 7.43 23.42 -10.87
N LEU A 347 6.12 23.16 -10.80
CA LEU A 347 5.37 22.62 -11.94
C LEU A 347 5.33 23.58 -13.13
N ALA A 348 5.30 24.90 -12.90
CA ALA A 348 5.33 25.90 -13.97
C ALA A 348 6.62 25.82 -14.82
N GLY A 349 7.70 25.25 -14.29
CA GLY A 349 8.96 25.01 -15.00
C GLY A 349 9.05 23.64 -15.70
N LEU A 350 8.02 22.80 -15.62
CA LEU A 350 7.99 21.44 -16.17
C LEU A 350 7.00 21.31 -17.34
N PRO A 351 7.06 20.22 -18.14
CA PRO A 351 6.07 19.96 -19.17
C PRO A 351 4.63 19.88 -18.59
N LEU A 352 3.71 20.62 -19.21
CA LEU A 352 2.30 20.74 -18.80
C LEU A 352 1.38 19.82 -19.63
N ASP A 353 1.74 18.54 -19.72
CA ASP A 353 1.06 17.51 -20.49
C ASP A 353 0.44 16.38 -19.64
N LEU A 354 0.56 16.48 -18.31
CA LEU A 354 0.08 15.46 -17.36
C LEU A 354 -1.36 15.77 -16.88
N ARG A 355 -2.23 14.76 -16.96
CA ARG A 355 -3.57 14.77 -16.35
C ARG A 355 -3.57 13.89 -15.11
N LEU A 356 -4.06 14.37 -13.97
CA LEU A 356 -4.08 13.57 -12.74
C LEU A 356 -5.04 12.39 -12.81
N ALA A 357 -6.19 12.56 -13.45
CA ALA A 357 -7.19 11.49 -13.57
C ALA A 357 -6.73 10.28 -14.41
N ASP A 358 -5.71 10.48 -15.25
CA ASP A 358 -5.10 9.46 -16.10
C ASP A 358 -3.68 9.92 -16.52
N PRO A 359 -2.66 9.77 -15.65
CA PRO A 359 -1.30 10.23 -15.94
C PRO A 359 -0.63 9.40 -17.06
N GLY A 360 -1.21 8.25 -17.39
CA GLY A 360 -0.62 7.21 -18.22
C GLY A 360 0.31 6.32 -17.41
N ARG A 361 0.37 5.02 -17.78
CA ARG A 361 1.16 4.01 -17.05
C ARG A 361 2.56 4.51 -16.72
N ARG A 362 3.32 5.01 -17.70
CA ARG A 362 4.72 5.42 -17.50
C ARG A 362 4.90 6.52 -16.44
N HIS A 363 3.91 7.39 -16.28
CA HIS A 363 4.00 8.57 -15.41
C HIS A 363 3.30 8.38 -14.06
N MET A 364 2.86 7.17 -13.69
CA MET A 364 2.14 6.97 -12.42
C MET A 364 2.93 7.36 -11.17
N PHE A 365 4.26 7.30 -11.24
CA PHE A 365 5.19 7.74 -10.19
C PHE A 365 6.05 8.94 -10.64
N ASP A 366 5.57 9.71 -11.60
CA ASP A 366 6.22 10.98 -11.99
C ASP A 366 6.00 11.99 -10.85
N ASP A 367 7.04 12.69 -10.40
CA ASP A 367 6.96 13.69 -9.30
C ASP A 367 5.84 14.71 -9.53
N ARG A 368 5.50 15.00 -10.80
CA ARG A 368 4.39 15.88 -11.16
C ARG A 368 3.04 15.36 -10.67
N VAL A 369 2.83 14.04 -10.55
CA VAL A 369 1.60 13.46 -9.97
C VAL A 369 1.46 13.85 -8.50
N TYR A 370 2.56 13.78 -7.74
CA TYR A 370 2.61 14.12 -6.32
C TYR A 370 2.34 15.61 -6.13
N GLU A 371 3.15 16.46 -6.78
CA GLU A 371 3.06 17.91 -6.62
C GLU A 371 1.73 18.46 -7.13
N ARG A 372 1.26 18.01 -8.30
CA ARG A 372 -0.04 18.44 -8.84
C ARG A 372 -1.19 17.86 -8.00
N GLY A 373 -1.05 16.64 -7.50
CA GLY A 373 -2.02 16.02 -6.58
C GLY A 373 -2.18 16.82 -5.29
N GLY A 374 -1.07 17.21 -4.66
CA GLY A 374 -1.09 18.09 -3.48
C GLY A 374 -1.74 19.44 -3.77
N LEU A 375 -1.48 20.03 -4.95
CA LEU A 375 -2.12 21.27 -5.37
C LEU A 375 -3.62 21.11 -5.65
N ALA A 376 -4.06 19.99 -6.23
CA ALA A 376 -5.48 19.72 -6.45
C ALA A 376 -6.23 19.59 -5.11
N VAL A 377 -5.63 18.92 -4.12
CA VAL A 377 -6.18 18.84 -2.75
C VAL A 377 -6.19 20.22 -2.10
N HIS A 378 -5.14 21.01 -2.28
CA HIS A 378 -5.08 22.40 -1.79
C HIS A 378 -6.18 23.27 -2.39
N ALA A 379 -6.37 23.21 -3.71
CA ALA A 379 -7.41 23.95 -4.42
C ALA A 379 -8.81 23.56 -3.93
N LEU A 380 -9.02 22.26 -3.68
CA LEU A 380 -10.26 21.78 -3.07
C LEU A 380 -10.47 22.33 -1.66
N ARG A 381 -9.44 22.37 -0.81
CA ARG A 381 -9.52 23.01 0.52
C ARG A 381 -9.89 24.49 0.40
N ARG A 382 -9.28 25.24 -0.54
CA ARG A 382 -9.62 26.66 -0.75
C ARG A 382 -11.06 26.84 -1.22
N ALA A 383 -11.55 25.97 -2.09
CA ALA A 383 -12.92 26.05 -2.61
C ALA A 383 -13.99 25.75 -1.55
N LEU A 384 -13.71 24.81 -0.64
CA LEU A 384 -14.63 24.38 0.43
C LEU A 384 -14.51 25.21 1.71
N GLY A 385 -13.33 25.76 2.00
CA GLY A 385 -12.96 26.23 3.33
C GLY A 385 -12.62 25.06 4.28
N ASP A 386 -11.81 25.36 5.31
CA ASP A 386 -11.21 24.37 6.21
C ASP A 386 -12.22 23.44 6.88
N ASP A 387 -13.27 24.03 7.46
CA ASP A 387 -14.28 23.28 8.21
C ASP A 387 -14.99 22.23 7.35
N ALA A 388 -15.42 22.62 6.14
CA ALA A 388 -16.07 21.70 5.22
C ALA A 388 -15.08 20.68 4.65
N PHE A 389 -13.85 21.10 4.34
CA PHE A 389 -12.79 20.23 3.81
C PHE A 389 -12.41 19.11 4.79
N PHE A 390 -12.12 19.42 6.07
CA PHE A 390 -11.74 18.38 7.02
C PHE A 390 -12.94 17.50 7.44
N ARG A 391 -14.17 18.04 7.45
CA ARG A 391 -15.38 17.19 7.55
C ARG A 391 -15.51 16.24 6.36
N MET A 392 -15.22 16.71 5.16
CA MET A 392 -15.23 15.93 3.93
C MET A 392 -14.20 14.79 3.98
N LEU A 393 -12.96 15.06 4.42
CA LEU A 393 -11.93 14.02 4.58
C LEU A 393 -12.30 12.98 5.63
N ARG A 394 -12.79 13.38 6.81
CA ARG A 394 -13.30 12.43 7.82
C ARG A 394 -14.45 11.59 7.31
N GLY A 395 -15.37 12.19 6.55
CA GLY A 395 -16.45 11.46 5.90
C GLY A 395 -15.94 10.49 4.83
N TRP A 396 -14.91 10.88 4.08
CA TRP A 396 -14.31 10.07 3.02
C TRP A 396 -13.68 8.80 3.57
N THR A 397 -12.81 8.95 4.56
CA THR A 397 -12.11 7.83 5.21
C THR A 397 -13.08 6.90 5.94
N ALA A 398 -14.14 7.44 6.57
CA ALA A 398 -15.15 6.64 7.23
C ALA A 398 -16.04 5.86 6.23
N GLN A 399 -16.53 6.51 5.18
CA GLN A 399 -17.46 5.90 4.22
C GLN A 399 -16.78 4.85 3.34
N HIS A 400 -15.51 5.04 3.01
CA HIS A 400 -14.78 4.19 2.06
C HIS A 400 -13.74 3.28 2.72
N ARG A 401 -13.74 3.17 4.05
CA ARG A 401 -12.82 2.35 4.83
C ARG A 401 -12.75 0.91 4.31
N GLY A 402 -11.53 0.44 4.01
CA GLY A 402 -11.27 -0.92 3.50
C GLY A 402 -11.74 -1.16 2.06
N GLY A 403 -12.25 -0.14 1.38
CA GLY A 403 -12.74 -0.22 0.01
C GLY A 403 -11.73 0.23 -1.04
N SER A 404 -12.23 0.29 -2.27
CA SER A 404 -11.52 0.82 -3.44
C SER A 404 -12.37 1.88 -4.14
N VAL A 405 -11.75 2.99 -4.53
CA VAL A 405 -12.44 4.19 -5.04
C VAL A 405 -11.84 4.66 -6.37
N THR A 406 -12.59 5.53 -7.06
CA THR A 406 -12.16 6.19 -8.29
C THR A 406 -12.12 7.69 -8.10
N THR A 407 -11.48 8.42 -9.02
CA THR A 407 -11.55 9.89 -9.08
C THR A 407 -13.01 10.38 -9.05
N ALA A 408 -13.89 9.78 -9.84
CA ALA A 408 -15.32 10.14 -9.87
C ALA A 408 -16.03 9.87 -8.52
N THR A 409 -15.60 8.85 -7.76
CA THR A 409 -16.11 8.60 -6.40
C THR A 409 -15.72 9.74 -5.45
N PHE A 410 -14.48 10.22 -5.55
CA PHE A 410 -13.99 11.34 -4.74
C PHE A 410 -14.69 12.65 -5.08
N GLU A 411 -14.87 12.96 -6.36
CA GLU A 411 -15.61 14.14 -6.83
C GLU A 411 -17.05 14.15 -6.31
N ALA A 412 -17.76 13.03 -6.48
CA ALA A 412 -19.13 12.88 -6.00
C ALA A 412 -19.25 12.87 -4.47
N HIS A 413 -18.17 12.57 -3.75
CA HIS A 413 -18.11 12.70 -2.30
C HIS A 413 -17.89 14.16 -1.90
N ALA A 414 -16.89 14.82 -2.47
CA ALA A 414 -16.53 16.21 -2.19
C ALA A 414 -17.70 17.17 -2.47
N ALA A 415 -18.45 16.94 -3.56
CA ALA A 415 -19.61 17.75 -3.93
C ALA A 415 -20.71 17.81 -2.84
N ARG A 416 -20.80 16.81 -1.95
CA ARG A 416 -21.78 16.80 -0.85
C ARG A 416 -21.45 17.78 0.28
N TYR A 417 -20.23 18.31 0.28
CA TYR A 417 -19.73 19.23 1.32
C TYR A 417 -19.53 20.65 0.76
N ALA A 418 -19.88 20.88 -0.50
CA ALA A 418 -19.70 22.17 -1.16
C ALA A 418 -21.02 22.94 -1.24
N ASP A 419 -20.96 24.24 -0.94
CA ASP A 419 -22.09 25.15 -1.15
C ASP A 419 -22.20 25.62 -2.62
N ARG A 420 -21.15 25.40 -3.40
CA ARG A 420 -21.04 25.74 -4.83
C ARG A 420 -20.57 24.53 -5.63
N PRO A 421 -20.92 24.44 -6.93
CA PRO A 421 -20.43 23.36 -7.79
C PRO A 421 -18.90 23.31 -7.82
N LEU A 422 -18.33 22.11 -7.81
CA LEU A 422 -16.87 21.87 -7.84
C LEU A 422 -16.36 21.49 -9.24
N ASP A 423 -17.23 21.51 -10.25
CA ASP A 423 -16.95 21.05 -11.61
C ASP A 423 -15.72 21.73 -12.21
N GLU A 424 -15.60 23.06 -12.05
CA GLU A 424 -14.45 23.83 -12.54
C GLU A 424 -13.15 23.45 -11.81
N VAL A 425 -13.20 23.24 -10.48
CA VAL A 425 -12.02 22.85 -9.69
C VAL A 425 -11.47 21.51 -10.19
N PHE A 426 -12.33 20.51 -10.39
CA PHE A 426 -11.90 19.21 -10.87
C PHE A 426 -11.54 19.22 -12.37
N ALA A 427 -12.26 19.99 -13.19
CA ALA A 427 -11.91 20.16 -14.59
C ALA A 427 -10.50 20.74 -14.75
N ASP A 428 -10.15 21.77 -13.97
CA ASP A 428 -8.88 22.46 -14.08
C ASP A 428 -7.73 21.66 -13.47
N TRP A 429 -7.87 21.16 -12.24
CA TRP A 429 -6.77 20.54 -11.51
C TRP A 429 -6.60 19.05 -11.81
N VAL A 430 -7.70 18.33 -12.07
CA VAL A 430 -7.69 16.86 -12.14
C VAL A 430 -7.78 16.33 -13.57
N HIS A 431 -8.70 16.86 -14.39
CA HIS A 431 -8.93 16.39 -15.76
C HIS A 431 -8.14 17.15 -16.82
N GLY A 432 -7.89 18.43 -16.58
CA GLY A 432 -7.09 19.31 -17.43
C GLY A 432 -5.59 19.04 -17.31
N ALA A 433 -4.85 19.27 -18.40
CA ALA A 433 -3.38 19.20 -18.40
C ALA A 433 -2.72 20.56 -18.09
N ALA A 434 -3.39 21.66 -18.41
CA ALA A 434 -2.92 23.01 -18.09
C ALA A 434 -2.71 23.15 -16.58
N LEU A 435 -1.70 23.92 -16.17
CA LEU A 435 -1.51 24.29 -14.77
C LEU A 435 -2.38 25.53 -14.47
N PRO A 436 -3.43 25.42 -13.65
CA PRO A 436 -4.28 26.56 -13.33
C PRO A 436 -3.53 27.58 -12.45
N PRO A 437 -3.98 28.85 -12.40
CA PRO A 437 -3.49 29.79 -11.40
C PRO A 437 -3.68 29.22 -9.98
N LEU A 438 -2.70 29.41 -9.10
CA LEU A 438 -2.83 28.98 -7.71
C LEU A 438 -4.02 29.72 -7.06
N PRO A 439 -4.95 29.02 -6.38
CA PRO A 439 -6.08 29.68 -5.74
C PRO A 439 -5.57 30.61 -4.64
N VAL A 440 -5.93 31.89 -4.72
CA VAL A 440 -5.64 32.85 -3.65
C VAL A 440 -6.69 32.72 -2.56
N GLY A 441 -6.22 32.88 -1.33
CA GLY A 441 -6.99 32.61 -0.15
C GLY A 441 -7.97 33.67 0.28
#